data_AF-A0A1C4QNU6-F1
#
_entry.id   AF-A0A1C4QNU6-F1
#
_cell.length_a   1.000
_cell.length_b   1.000
_cell.length_c   1.000
_cell.angle_alpha   90.00
_cell.angle_beta   90.00
_cell.angle_gamma   90.00
#
_symmetry.space_group_name_H-M   'P 1'
#
loop_
_entity.id
_entity.type
_entity.pdbx_description
1 polymer ?
#
loop_
_entity_poly.entity_id
_entity_poly.type
_entity_poly.pdbx_seq_one_letter_code
_entity_poly.pdbx_strand_id
1 'polypeptide(L)'
;MDRQRTDRQLRLIAETVRIADALGVDLWLRGGWAMDFFLKQGEESSFALLDEDGSGHVVVAGGPWAGERWPDGMLEGRLGRIDATACPVISPAAQIEIKRMTPVWIPGRPRRAEDAEDIRVLETALRDAGGGPDRERPGGTPR
;
A
#
# COMPACT_ATOMS: atom_id res chain seq x y z
N MET A 1 -8.23 -13.80 -19.44
CA MET A 1 -8.19 -13.51 -17.99
C MET A 1 -9.36 -14.23 -17.34
N ASP A 2 -9.12 -15.06 -16.33
CA ASP A 2 -10.15 -15.91 -15.72
C ASP A 2 -10.87 -15.16 -14.59
N ARG A 3 -12.08 -14.66 -14.88
CA ARG A 3 -12.92 -13.85 -13.96
C ARG A 3 -13.16 -14.58 -12.63
N GLN A 4 -13.23 -15.91 -12.66
CA GLN A 4 -13.43 -16.73 -11.48
C GLN A 4 -12.25 -16.66 -10.49
N ARG A 5 -11.02 -16.51 -11.00
CA ARG A 5 -9.81 -16.35 -10.17
C ARG A 5 -9.81 -15.02 -9.44
N THR A 6 -10.10 -13.94 -10.16
CA THR A 6 -10.17 -12.58 -9.58
C THR A 6 -11.25 -12.50 -8.51
N ASP A 7 -12.45 -13.01 -8.76
CA ASP A 7 -13.54 -12.97 -7.79
C ASP A 7 -13.22 -13.77 -6.52
N ARG A 8 -12.50 -14.89 -6.67
CA ARG A 8 -12.05 -15.69 -5.52
C ARG A 8 -11.04 -14.93 -4.67
N GLN A 9 -10.09 -14.25 -5.29
CA GLN A 9 -9.07 -13.49 -4.58
C GLN A 9 -9.67 -12.27 -3.84
N LEU A 10 -10.61 -11.55 -4.48
CA LEU A 10 -11.32 -10.45 -3.83
C LEU A 10 -12.11 -10.91 -2.60
N ARG A 11 -12.77 -12.07 -2.68
CA ARG A 11 -13.45 -12.66 -1.52
C ARG A 11 -12.49 -12.98 -0.37
N LEU A 12 -11.32 -13.54 -0.67
CA LEU A 12 -10.31 -13.87 0.33
C LEU A 12 -9.73 -12.61 0.99
N ILE A 13 -9.53 -11.54 0.22
CA ILE A 13 -9.09 -10.24 0.77
C ILE A 13 -10.17 -9.69 1.69
N ALA A 14 -11.42 -9.63 1.23
CA ALA A 14 -12.53 -9.15 2.04
C ALA A 14 -12.73 -9.97 3.33
N GLU A 15 -12.48 -11.27 3.28
CA GLU A 15 -12.51 -12.14 4.46
C GLU A 15 -11.33 -11.87 5.40
N THR A 16 -10.12 -11.75 4.87
CA THR A 16 -8.91 -11.46 5.66
C THR A 16 -9.02 -10.10 6.36
N VAL A 17 -9.49 -9.07 5.65
CA VAL A 17 -9.73 -7.73 6.22
C VAL A 17 -10.77 -7.79 7.33
N ARG A 18 -11.88 -8.51 7.13
CA ARG A 18 -12.91 -8.68 8.17
C ARG A 18 -12.40 -9.43 9.40
N ILE A 19 -11.57 -10.45 9.21
CA ILE A 19 -10.97 -11.20 10.32
C ILE A 19 -9.97 -10.33 11.08
N ALA A 20 -9.12 -9.59 10.37
CA ALA A 20 -8.15 -8.68 10.99
C ALA A 20 -8.86 -7.59 11.83
N ASP A 21 -9.91 -6.98 11.27
CA ASP A 21 -10.77 -6.00 11.97
C ASP A 21 -11.42 -6.62 13.22
N ALA A 22 -12.00 -7.81 13.10
CA ALA A 22 -12.61 -8.52 14.24
C ALA A 22 -11.60 -8.90 15.34
N LEU A 23 -10.30 -9.02 15.00
CA LEU A 23 -9.22 -9.33 15.93
C LEU A 23 -8.48 -8.07 16.42
N GLY A 24 -8.83 -6.88 15.94
CA GLY A 24 -8.12 -5.63 16.24
C GLY A 24 -6.68 -5.62 15.73
N VAL A 25 -6.40 -6.34 14.64
CA VAL A 25 -5.09 -6.37 13.99
C VAL A 25 -5.09 -5.37 12.84
N ASP A 26 -4.22 -4.37 12.92
CA ASP A 26 -4.09 -3.41 11.83
C ASP A 26 -3.42 -4.07 10.61
N LEU A 27 -4.06 -3.88 9.44
CA LEU A 27 -3.65 -4.50 8.19
C LEU A 27 -3.62 -3.46 7.08
N TRP A 28 -2.49 -3.39 6.38
CA TRP A 28 -2.31 -2.56 5.19
C TRP A 28 -2.01 -3.42 3.97
N LEU A 29 -2.66 -3.09 2.85
CA LEU A 29 -2.38 -3.72 1.56
C LEU A 29 -1.16 -3.07 0.88
N ARG A 30 -0.31 -3.90 0.27
CA ARG A 30 0.84 -3.49 -0.55
C ARG A 30 0.96 -4.32 -1.84
N GLY A 31 1.83 -3.89 -2.75
CA GLY A 31 2.21 -4.65 -3.95
C GLY A 31 1.16 -4.58 -5.05
N GLY A 32 1.16 -5.54 -5.98
CA GLY A 32 0.21 -5.57 -7.10
C GLY A 32 -1.27 -5.45 -6.69
N TRP A 33 -1.63 -5.85 -5.46
CA TRP A 33 -2.98 -5.67 -4.91
C TRP A 33 -3.32 -4.24 -4.48
N ALA A 34 -2.33 -3.47 -4.02
CA ALA A 34 -2.48 -2.03 -3.81
C ALA A 34 -2.60 -1.29 -5.16
N MET A 35 -1.98 -1.84 -6.21
CA MET A 35 -2.11 -1.39 -7.59
C MET A 35 -3.42 -1.84 -8.25
N ASP A 36 -4.01 -2.97 -7.87
CA ASP A 36 -5.33 -3.43 -8.35
C ASP A 36 -6.47 -2.47 -7.94
N PHE A 37 -6.23 -1.53 -7.00
CA PHE A 37 -7.11 -0.38 -6.77
C PHE A 37 -7.07 0.65 -7.90
N PHE A 38 -6.09 0.59 -8.80
CA PHE A 38 -5.89 1.47 -9.95
C PHE A 38 -5.83 0.73 -11.29
N LEU A 39 -5.13 -0.41 -11.43
CA LEU A 39 -5.00 -1.20 -12.66
C LEU A 39 -4.72 -2.68 -12.33
N LYS A 40 -5.52 -3.60 -12.90
CA LYS A 40 -5.47 -5.05 -12.62
C LYS A 40 -4.35 -5.78 -13.36
N GLN A 41 -3.49 -6.55 -12.68
CA GLN A 41 -2.88 -7.79 -13.21
C GLN A 41 -2.43 -8.70 -12.05
N GLY A 42 -2.91 -9.95 -12.04
CA GLY A 42 -2.80 -10.83 -10.88
C GLY A 42 -1.38 -11.33 -10.58
N GLU A 43 -0.92 -11.14 -9.34
CA GLU A 43 0.37 -11.69 -8.90
C GLU A 43 0.50 -11.95 -7.38
N GLU A 44 1.65 -12.55 -7.04
CA GLU A 44 2.23 -13.00 -5.76
C GLU A 44 1.79 -12.19 -4.50
N SER A 45 1.24 -12.88 -3.49
CA SER A 45 0.90 -12.28 -2.19
C SER A 45 2.10 -12.35 -1.25
N SER A 46 2.49 -11.23 -0.66
CA SER A 46 3.56 -11.17 0.35
C SER A 46 3.06 -10.44 1.58
N PHE A 47 3.40 -10.96 2.77
CA PHE A 47 3.10 -10.35 4.05
C PHE A 47 4.39 -9.83 4.68
N ALA A 48 4.32 -8.64 5.27
CA ALA A 48 5.38 -8.09 6.09
C ALA A 48 4.80 -7.81 7.48
N LEU A 49 5.45 -8.32 8.51
CA LEU A 49 5.12 -7.98 9.89
C LEU A 49 5.87 -6.69 10.23
N LEU A 50 5.13 -5.74 10.81
CA LEU A 50 5.62 -4.41 11.13
C LEU A 50 5.71 -4.25 12.65
N ASP A 51 6.70 -3.48 13.08
CA ASP A 51 6.86 -3.00 14.45
C ASP A 51 7.21 -1.51 14.42
N GLU A 52 7.19 -0.86 15.57
CA GLU A 52 7.59 0.54 15.72
C GLU A 52 8.89 0.63 16.54
N ASP A 53 9.90 1.32 16.00
CA ASP A 53 11.13 1.57 16.75
C ASP A 53 10.93 2.63 17.86
N GLY A 54 11.89 2.76 18.78
CA GLY A 54 11.80 3.71 19.89
C GLY A 54 11.75 5.19 19.48
N SER A 55 11.82 5.50 18.18
CA SER A 55 11.71 6.84 17.61
C SER A 55 10.46 7.01 16.73
N GLY A 56 9.53 6.04 16.73
CA GLY A 56 8.27 6.10 16.00
C GLY A 56 8.35 5.68 14.53
N HIS A 57 9.46 5.07 14.09
CA HIS A 57 9.58 4.62 12.71
C HIS A 57 9.07 3.21 12.54
N VAL A 58 8.42 2.95 11.40
CA VAL A 58 7.96 1.62 11.04
C VAL A 58 9.15 0.78 10.61
N VAL A 59 9.33 -0.36 11.25
CA VAL A 59 10.43 -1.31 10.98
C VAL A 59 9.92 -2.71 10.71
N VAL A 60 10.78 -3.56 10.14
CA VAL A 60 10.50 -5.00 10.00
C VAL A 60 10.48 -5.65 11.40
N ALA A 61 9.39 -6.33 11.76
CA ALA A 61 9.19 -6.86 13.10
C ALA A 61 10.06 -8.09 13.45
N GLY A 62 10.60 -8.80 12.45
CA GLY A 62 11.27 -10.07 12.72
C GLY A 62 12.01 -10.68 11.54
N GLY A 63 12.72 -11.78 11.83
CA GLY A 63 13.56 -12.47 10.86
C GLY A 63 14.92 -11.78 10.63
N PRO A 64 15.62 -12.13 9.54
CA PRO A 64 16.98 -11.65 9.27
C PRO A 64 17.12 -10.14 9.10
N TRP A 65 16.01 -9.44 8.85
CA TRP A 65 15.95 -8.00 8.61
C TRP A 65 15.24 -7.24 9.73
N ALA A 66 15.07 -7.86 10.92
CA ALA A 66 14.39 -7.21 12.04
C ALA A 66 15.04 -5.85 12.38
N GLY A 67 14.23 -4.81 12.57
CA GLY A 67 14.69 -3.44 12.83
C GLY A 67 15.04 -2.63 11.58
N GLU A 68 15.08 -3.22 10.39
CA GLU A 68 15.27 -2.48 9.14
C GLU A 68 14.07 -1.56 8.87
N ARG A 69 14.35 -0.33 8.42
CA ARG A 69 13.35 0.71 8.27
C ARG A 69 12.54 0.56 6.99
N TRP A 70 11.24 0.78 7.11
CA TRP A 70 10.37 1.05 5.99
C TRP A 70 10.39 2.54 5.62
N PRO A 71 9.95 2.91 4.40
CA PRO A 71 9.81 4.31 4.01
C PRO A 71 8.97 5.13 4.98
N ASP A 72 9.36 6.39 5.19
CA ASP A 72 8.60 7.32 6.01
C ASP A 72 7.21 7.57 5.43
N GLY A 73 6.20 7.72 6.30
CA GLY A 73 4.81 7.92 5.91
C GLY A 73 4.17 6.72 5.17
N MET A 74 4.77 5.52 5.23
CA MET A 74 4.24 4.32 4.57
C MET A 74 2.80 4.02 4.98
N LEU A 75 2.46 4.16 6.27
CA LEU A 75 1.14 3.84 6.82
C LEU A 75 0.13 4.99 6.72
N GLU A 76 0.53 6.15 6.19
CA GLU A 76 -0.31 7.34 6.00
C GLU A 76 -1.12 7.31 4.69
N GLY A 77 -1.12 6.18 3.99
CA GLY A 77 -1.85 6.03 2.75
C GLY A 77 -3.38 6.05 2.94
N ARG A 78 -4.09 6.21 1.82
CA ARG A 78 -5.55 6.40 1.83
C ARG A 78 -6.29 5.06 1.96
N LEU A 79 -7.54 5.12 2.42
CA LEU A 79 -8.48 3.99 2.32
C LEU A 79 -8.78 3.70 0.84
N GLY A 80 -8.40 2.52 0.38
CA GLY A 80 -8.86 1.98 -0.89
C GLY A 80 -10.24 1.33 -0.76
N ARG A 81 -11.03 1.30 -1.84
CA ARG A 81 -12.25 0.46 -1.92
C ARG A 81 -12.24 -0.46 -3.14
N ILE A 82 -12.61 -1.73 -2.93
CA ILE A 82 -13.02 -2.66 -3.99
C ILE A 82 -14.39 -3.19 -3.62
N ASP A 83 -15.37 -2.88 -4.46
CA ASP A 83 -16.79 -3.13 -4.20
C ASP A 83 -17.19 -2.64 -2.80
N ALA A 84 -17.68 -3.54 -1.93
CA ALA A 84 -18.06 -3.22 -0.57
C ALA A 84 -16.89 -3.19 0.44
N THR A 85 -15.69 -3.61 0.03
CA THR A 85 -14.55 -3.79 0.93
C THR A 85 -13.71 -2.52 0.95
N ALA A 86 -13.49 -1.94 2.13
CA ALA A 86 -12.56 -0.85 2.36
C ALA A 86 -11.35 -1.35 3.15
N CYS A 87 -10.14 -0.92 2.79
CA CYS A 87 -8.91 -1.28 3.50
C CYS A 87 -7.88 -0.15 3.40
N PRO A 88 -7.10 0.11 4.47
CA PRO A 88 -5.92 0.97 4.38
C PRO A 88 -4.93 0.43 3.34
N VAL A 89 -4.48 1.31 2.46
CA VAL A 89 -3.44 0.99 1.46
C VAL A 89 -2.21 1.81 1.81
N ILE A 90 -1.02 1.23 1.75
CA ILE A 90 0.22 1.99 2.03
C ILE A 90 0.39 3.15 1.04
N SER A 91 1.10 4.20 1.45
CA SER A 91 1.24 5.42 0.65
C SER A 91 1.84 5.14 -0.75
N PRO A 92 1.37 5.83 -1.81
CA PRO A 92 1.94 5.64 -3.15
C PRO A 92 3.44 5.90 -3.21
N ALA A 93 3.94 6.86 -2.42
CA ALA A 93 5.37 7.15 -2.31
C ALA A 93 6.15 5.94 -1.78
N ALA A 94 5.67 5.29 -0.71
CA ALA A 94 6.29 4.08 -0.18
C ALA A 94 6.25 2.92 -1.19
N GLN A 95 5.15 2.76 -1.94
CA GLN A 95 5.08 1.74 -2.99
C GLN A 95 6.13 1.95 -4.09
N ILE A 96 6.34 3.19 -4.54
CA ILE A 96 7.37 3.53 -5.51
C ILE A 96 8.76 3.22 -4.95
N GLU A 97 9.06 3.65 -3.73
CA GLU A 97 10.35 3.43 -3.10
C GLU A 97 10.65 1.94 -2.95
N ILE A 98 9.70 1.17 -2.42
CA ILE A 98 9.85 -0.28 -2.25
C ILE A 98 10.12 -0.96 -3.60
N LYS A 99 9.40 -0.58 -4.67
CA LYS A 99 9.62 -1.13 -6.02
C LYS A 99 11.00 -0.78 -6.58
N ARG A 100 11.49 0.44 -6.32
CA ARG A 100 12.82 0.90 -6.75
C ARG A 100 13.94 0.23 -5.97
N MET A 101 13.75 0.04 -4.67
CA MET A 101 14.81 -0.35 -3.75
C MET A 101 14.87 -1.85 -3.48
N THR A 102 13.78 -2.60 -3.63
CA THR A 102 13.80 -4.07 -3.46
C THR A 102 14.92 -4.77 -4.26
N PRO A 103 15.21 -4.42 -5.53
CA PRO A 103 16.33 -5.00 -6.28
C PRO A 103 17.71 -4.66 -5.71
N VAL A 104 17.82 -3.56 -4.96
CA VAL A 104 19.05 -3.12 -4.27
C VAL A 104 19.17 -3.81 -2.91
N TRP A 105 18.08 -3.86 -2.15
CA TRP A 105 18.01 -4.50 -0.83
C TRP A 105 18.17 -6.02 -0.91
N ILE A 106 17.70 -6.64 -2.00
CA ILE A 106 17.79 -8.09 -2.22
C ILE A 106 18.47 -8.34 -3.58
N PRO A 107 19.82 -8.28 -3.64
CA PRO A 107 20.58 -8.60 -4.84
C PRO A 107 20.31 -10.05 -5.25
N GLY A 108 19.53 -10.26 -6.31
CA GLY A 108 19.11 -11.58 -6.79
C GLY A 108 17.61 -11.71 -7.04
N ARG A 109 16.80 -10.76 -6.57
CA ARG A 109 15.39 -10.67 -6.97
C ARG A 109 15.29 -9.93 -8.32
N PRO A 110 14.83 -10.57 -9.41
CA PRO A 110 14.71 -9.90 -10.70
C PRO A 110 13.72 -8.74 -10.62
N ARG A 111 14.05 -7.63 -11.29
CA ARG A 111 13.07 -6.56 -11.54
C ARG A 111 11.96 -7.10 -12.43
N ARG A 112 10.70 -6.95 -12.01
CA ARG A 112 9.58 -7.33 -12.88
C ARG A 112 9.38 -6.23 -13.92
N ALA A 113 9.04 -6.62 -15.15
CA ALA A 113 8.69 -5.64 -16.20
C ALA A 113 7.48 -4.78 -15.77
N GLU A 114 6.58 -5.36 -14.97
CA GLU A 114 5.37 -4.72 -14.43
C GLU A 114 5.70 -3.60 -13.41
N ASP A 115 6.82 -3.68 -12.68
CA ASP A 115 7.20 -2.65 -11.71
C ASP A 115 7.41 -1.28 -12.36
N ALA A 116 7.92 -1.24 -13.61
CA ALA A 116 8.13 0.00 -14.32
C ALA A 116 6.81 0.70 -14.67
N GLU A 117 5.78 -0.07 -15.01
CA GLU A 117 4.47 0.48 -15.32
C GLU A 117 3.74 0.91 -14.03
N ASP A 118 3.82 0.10 -12.98
CA ASP A 118 3.25 0.44 -11.69
C ASP A 118 3.80 1.75 -11.13
N ILE A 119 5.12 1.95 -11.23
CA ILE A 119 5.77 3.21 -10.82
C ILE A 119 5.18 4.39 -11.58
N ARG A 120 4.99 4.29 -12.91
CA ARG A 120 4.41 5.39 -13.72
C ARG A 120 2.98 5.74 -13.30
N VAL A 121 2.18 4.71 -13.02
CA VAL A 121 0.79 4.87 -12.56
C VAL A 121 0.77 5.57 -11.20
N LEU A 122 1.59 5.12 -10.25
CA LEU A 122 1.70 5.71 -8.92
C LEU A 122 2.21 7.17 -8.96
N GLU A 123 3.19 7.46 -9.79
CA GLU A 123 3.69 8.83 -10.00
C GLU A 123 2.64 9.76 -10.60
N THR A 124 1.75 9.22 -11.45
CA THR A 124 0.63 9.98 -12.01
C THR A 124 -0.42 10.24 -10.93
N ALA A 125 -0.81 9.21 -10.16
CA ALA A 125 -1.75 9.37 -9.05
C ALA A 125 -1.25 10.36 -7.98
N LEU A 126 0.05 10.40 -7.70
CA LEU A 126 0.65 11.38 -6.79
C LEU A 126 0.55 12.81 -7.32
N ARG A 127 0.79 13.02 -8.61
CA ARG A 127 0.65 14.35 -9.24
C ARG A 127 -0.80 14.83 -9.20
N ASP A 128 -1.75 13.96 -9.50
CA ASP A 128 -3.19 14.29 -9.48
C ASP A 128 -3.68 14.57 -8.06
N ALA A 129 -3.17 13.84 -7.06
CA ALA A 129 -3.51 14.06 -5.66
C ALA A 129 -2.92 15.38 -5.09
N GLY A 130 -1.79 15.85 -5.63
CA GLY A 130 -1.15 17.12 -5.27
C GLY A 130 -1.70 18.35 -6.02
N GLY A 131 -2.55 18.15 -7.03
CA GLY A 131 -3.11 19.21 -7.89
C GLY A 131 -4.55 19.64 -7.59
N GLY A 132 -5.19 19.13 -6.53
CA GLY A 132 -6.54 19.52 -6.14
C GLY A 132 -6.58 20.93 -5.53
N PRO A 133 -7.62 21.76 -5.80
CA PRO A 133 -7.67 23.14 -5.34
C PRO A 133 -7.66 23.19 -3.80
N ASP A 134 -6.85 24.10 -3.28
CA ASP A 134 -6.81 24.54 -1.89
C ASP A 134 -8.24 24.69 -1.37
N ARG A 135 -8.67 23.79 -0.47
CA ARG A 135 -9.98 23.90 0.17
C ARG A 135 -9.91 25.09 1.12
N GLU A 136 -10.50 26.20 0.67
CA GLU A 136 -10.89 27.35 1.48
C GLU A 136 -11.16 26.94 2.94
N ARG A 137 -10.32 27.44 3.84
CA ARG A 137 -10.66 27.52 5.26
C ARG A 137 -11.91 28.40 5.37
N PRO A 138 -13.05 27.91 5.88
CA PRO A 138 -14.17 28.79 6.13
C PRO A 138 -13.75 29.81 7.18
N GLY A 139 -13.73 31.08 6.76
CA GLY A 139 -13.33 32.21 7.57
C GLY A 139 -14.14 32.28 8.87
N GLY A 140 -13.43 32.37 9.98
CA GLY A 140 -14.01 32.65 11.28
C GLY A 140 -14.76 33.98 11.25
N THR A 141 -16.01 33.95 11.67
CA THR A 141 -16.84 35.14 11.88
C THR A 141 -16.25 35.96 13.05
N PRO A 142 -15.97 37.26 12.91
CA PRO A 142 -15.59 38.09 14.04
C PRO A 142 -16.82 38.35 14.92
N ARG A 143 -16.64 38.26 16.25
CA ARG A 143 -17.50 38.90 17.23
C ARG A 143 -16.94 40.27 17.59
#